data_AF-A0A7X6VJE8-F1
#
_entry.id   AF-A0A7X6VJE8-F1
#
_cell.length_a   1.000
_cell.length_b   1.000
_cell.length_c   1.000
_cell.angle_alpha   90.00
_cell.angle_beta   90.00
_cell.angle_gamma   90.00
#
_symmetry.space_group_name_H-M   'P 1'
#
loop_
_entity.id
_entity.type
_entity.pdbx_description
1 polymer ?
#
loop_
_entity_poly.entity_id
_entity_poly.type
_entity_poly.pdbx_seq_one_letter_code
_entity_poly.pdbx_strand_id
1 'polypeptide(L)'
;MEQLSTKRTDLAVESHEMYRQSLKTEQVPGVTVETQEKYQTSITRVHINTDEGEKSIGKPKGSYITLEIPPMVHKEQKTFEEVTLASSDEIKAIIKIGKNDPVLVAGLGNWQITADSLGPKVASSILVTRHMFELLPEEIEEGVRSVCALSPGVLGITGIETSEIIKGVVQKVNPALVIAIDSLAARRLGRVSTTIQLADTGITPGAGVGNMRQGLTAE
;
A
#
# COMPACT_ATOMS: atom_id res chain seq x y z
N MET A 1 -8.04 -12.57 33.26
CA MET A 1 -8.04 -12.58 31.78
C MET A 1 -6.88 -11.71 31.35
N GLU A 2 -5.77 -12.37 31.03
CA GLU A 2 -4.51 -11.73 30.65
C GLU A 2 -4.76 -11.00 29.32
N GLN A 3 -4.67 -9.67 29.32
CA GLN A 3 -4.68 -8.89 28.09
C GLN A 3 -3.50 -9.35 27.25
N LEU A 4 -3.77 -10.11 26.19
CA LEU A 4 -2.80 -10.33 25.12
C LEU A 4 -2.28 -8.95 24.72
N SER A 5 -1.00 -8.69 25.02
CA SER A 5 -0.24 -7.60 24.40
C SER A 5 -0.46 -7.74 22.90
N THR A 6 -1.34 -6.89 22.34
CA THR A 6 -1.66 -6.87 20.92
C THR A 6 -0.40 -6.45 20.19
N LYS A 7 0.42 -7.43 19.83
CA LYS A 7 1.59 -7.24 18.97
C LYS A 7 1.05 -6.71 17.65
N ARG A 8 1.22 -5.41 17.45
CA ARG A 8 0.60 -4.65 16.37
C ARG A 8 1.35 -4.89 15.06
N THR A 9 0.62 -5.25 14.01
CA THR A 9 1.15 -5.37 12.65
C THR A 9 0.08 -4.97 11.65
N ASP A 10 0.51 -4.25 10.62
CA ASP A 10 -0.32 -3.90 9.48
C ASP A 10 -0.14 -4.89 8.30
N LEU A 11 0.79 -5.84 8.43
CA LEU A 11 1.09 -6.82 7.38
C LEU A 11 0.15 -8.03 7.44
N ALA A 12 -0.45 -8.38 6.30
CA ALA A 12 -1.39 -9.49 6.17
C ALA A 12 -0.72 -10.84 6.38
N VAL A 13 0.49 -11.03 5.85
CA VAL A 13 1.29 -12.24 6.07
C VAL A 13 1.57 -12.46 7.57
N GLU A 14 1.82 -11.38 8.29
CA GLU A 14 2.18 -11.40 9.70
C GLU A 14 0.98 -11.66 10.60
N SER A 15 -0.19 -11.13 10.20
CA SER A 15 -1.48 -11.41 10.82
C SER A 15 -1.89 -12.88 10.64
N HIS A 16 -1.70 -13.41 9.43
CA HIS A 16 -1.91 -14.84 9.13
C HIS A 16 -1.00 -15.76 9.96
N GLU A 17 0.31 -15.45 10.03
CA GLU A 17 1.27 -16.19 10.86
C GLU A 17 0.87 -16.19 12.35
N MET A 18 0.42 -15.06 12.87
CA MET A 18 -0.02 -14.93 14.27
C MET A 18 -1.23 -15.80 14.57
N TYR A 19 -2.25 -15.79 13.69
CA TYR A 19 -3.42 -16.63 13.85
C TYR A 19 -3.03 -18.12 13.90
N ARG A 20 -2.22 -18.57 12.94
CA ARG A 20 -1.72 -19.96 12.88
C ARG A 20 -0.96 -20.37 14.16
N GLN A 21 -0.10 -19.49 14.67
CA GLN A 21 0.64 -19.73 15.91
C GLN A 21 -0.29 -19.83 17.14
N SER A 22 -1.30 -18.96 17.22
CA SER A 22 -2.22 -18.90 18.36
C SER A 22 -3.10 -20.14 18.49
N LEU A 23 -3.58 -20.68 17.37
CA LEU A 23 -4.49 -21.83 17.34
C LEU A 23 -3.79 -23.14 16.97
N LYS A 24 -2.46 -23.13 16.79
CA LYS A 24 -1.64 -24.27 16.34
C LYS A 24 -2.24 -24.97 15.10
N THR A 25 -2.72 -24.17 14.15
CA THR A 25 -3.31 -24.64 12.90
C THR A 25 -2.40 -24.35 11.71
N GLU A 26 -2.42 -25.23 10.71
CA GLU A 26 -1.70 -25.01 9.45
C GLU A 26 -2.48 -24.11 8.48
N GLN A 27 -3.80 -24.06 8.61
CA GLN A 27 -4.68 -23.33 7.69
C GLN A 27 -5.58 -22.36 8.44
N VAL A 28 -5.88 -21.24 7.78
CA VAL A 28 -6.86 -20.25 8.24
C VAL A 28 -8.07 -20.39 7.32
N PRO A 29 -9.25 -20.78 7.85
CA PRO A 29 -10.45 -20.92 7.04
C PRO A 29 -10.73 -19.68 6.18
N GLY A 30 -11.00 -19.90 4.90
CA GLY A 30 -11.33 -18.84 3.97
C GLY A 30 -10.19 -17.90 3.58
N VAL A 31 -8.94 -18.30 3.83
CA VAL A 31 -7.73 -17.59 3.42
C VAL A 31 -6.85 -18.51 2.59
N THR A 32 -6.43 -18.04 1.41
CA THR A 32 -5.46 -18.75 0.57
C THR A 32 -4.16 -17.97 0.53
N VAL A 33 -3.04 -18.69 0.61
CA VAL A 33 -1.69 -18.10 0.61
C VAL A 33 -0.86 -18.78 -0.47
N GLU A 34 -0.23 -17.97 -1.31
CA GLU A 34 0.74 -18.40 -2.32
C GLU A 34 2.06 -17.66 -2.10
N THR A 35 3.19 -18.36 -2.20
CA THR A 35 4.52 -17.76 -2.12
C THR A 35 5.32 -18.11 -3.36
N GLN A 36 6.00 -17.10 -3.91
CA GLN A 36 6.85 -17.22 -5.09
C GLN A 36 8.14 -16.42 -4.89
N GLU A 37 9.27 -17.02 -5.25
CA GLU A 37 10.55 -16.29 -5.35
C GLU A 37 10.71 -15.73 -6.76
N LYS A 38 10.92 -14.42 -6.88
CA LYS A 38 11.12 -13.74 -8.16
C LYS A 38 12.04 -12.53 -7.99
N TYR A 39 13.02 -12.35 -8.86
CA TYR A 39 13.92 -11.17 -8.83
C TYR A 39 14.54 -10.91 -7.44
N GLN A 40 15.09 -11.97 -6.82
CA GLN A 40 15.63 -11.95 -5.45
C GLN A 40 14.63 -11.50 -4.36
N THR A 41 13.34 -11.45 -4.67
CA THR A 41 12.27 -10.99 -3.78
C THR A 41 11.33 -12.15 -3.50
N SER A 42 11.00 -12.36 -2.22
CA SER A 42 9.97 -13.31 -1.83
C SER A 42 8.62 -12.62 -1.90
N ILE A 43 7.74 -13.10 -2.78
CA ILE A 43 6.41 -12.53 -3.01
C ILE A 43 5.39 -13.47 -2.38
N THR A 44 4.69 -13.01 -1.35
CA THR A 44 3.60 -13.75 -0.71
C THR A 44 2.27 -13.07 -0.98
N ARG A 45 1.35 -13.79 -1.62
CA ARG A 45 -0.02 -13.34 -1.92
C ARG A 45 -0.99 -13.99 -0.94
N VAL A 46 -1.67 -13.18 -0.16
CA VAL A 46 -2.71 -13.60 0.80
C VAL A 46 -4.06 -13.12 0.26
N HIS A 47 -4.95 -14.05 -0.05
CA HIS A 47 -6.33 -13.72 -0.44
C HIS A 47 -7.29 -14.10 0.68
N ILE A 48 -8.05 -13.12 1.15
CA ILE A 48 -9.08 -13.28 2.18
C ILE A 48 -10.43 -13.34 1.47
N ASN A 49 -11.01 -14.54 1.37
CA ASN A 49 -12.15 -14.81 0.50
C ASN A 49 -13.49 -14.84 1.23
N THR A 50 -13.50 -14.92 2.56
CA THR A 50 -14.72 -15.16 3.36
C THR A 50 -14.80 -14.24 4.59
N ASP A 51 -16.01 -14.06 5.15
CA ASP A 51 -16.21 -13.29 6.39
C ASP A 51 -15.51 -13.93 7.59
N GLU A 52 -15.43 -15.26 7.59
CA GLU A 52 -14.69 -15.99 8.60
C GLU A 52 -13.19 -15.68 8.53
N GLY A 53 -12.64 -15.61 7.32
CA GLY A 53 -11.24 -15.22 7.07
C GLY A 53 -10.96 -13.79 7.52
N GLU A 54 -11.85 -12.85 7.21
CA GLU A 54 -11.75 -11.45 7.65
C GLU A 54 -11.75 -11.34 9.18
N LYS A 55 -12.67 -12.02 9.86
CA LYS A 55 -12.73 -12.06 11.33
C LYS A 55 -11.51 -12.72 11.95
N SER A 56 -10.99 -13.77 11.32
CA SER A 56 -9.83 -14.53 11.80
C SER A 56 -8.54 -13.73 11.70
N ILE A 57 -8.32 -13.06 10.56
CA ILE A 57 -7.10 -12.29 10.31
C ILE A 57 -7.19 -10.86 10.86
N GLY A 58 -8.40 -10.31 11.01
CA GLY A 58 -8.61 -8.91 11.37
C GLY A 58 -8.26 -7.95 10.23
N LYS A 59 -8.42 -8.39 8.97
CA LYS A 59 -8.20 -7.58 7.77
C LYS A 59 -9.35 -7.77 6.78
N PRO A 60 -9.80 -6.70 6.10
CA PRO A 60 -10.88 -6.78 5.13
C PRO A 60 -10.65 -7.84 4.06
N LYS A 61 -11.73 -8.44 3.53
CA LYS A 61 -11.66 -9.31 2.36
C LYS A 61 -10.98 -8.62 1.17
N GLY A 62 -10.13 -9.36 0.47
CA GLY A 62 -9.40 -8.90 -0.69
C GLY A 62 -8.04 -9.55 -0.82
N SER A 63 -7.19 -8.95 -1.65
CA SER A 63 -5.87 -9.45 -2.01
C SER A 63 -4.78 -8.59 -1.36
N TYR A 64 -3.85 -9.24 -0.68
CA TYR A 64 -2.68 -8.61 -0.08
C TYR A 64 -1.43 -9.25 -0.64
N ILE A 65 -0.57 -8.46 -1.27
CA ILE A 65 0.69 -8.93 -1.87
C ILE A 65 1.83 -8.34 -1.05
N THR A 66 2.60 -9.19 -0.39
CA THR A 66 3.77 -8.78 0.40
C THR A 66 5.04 -9.15 -0.36
N LEU A 67 5.88 -8.15 -0.64
CA LEU A 67 7.20 -8.31 -1.23
C LEU A 67 8.24 -8.17 -0.11
N GLU A 68 8.90 -9.26 0.25
CA GLU A 68 10.04 -9.27 1.17
C GLU A 68 11.34 -9.18 0.36
N ILE A 69 12.02 -8.04 0.50
CA ILE A 69 13.14 -7.60 -0.32
C ILE A 69 14.46 -7.87 0.43
N PRO A 70 15.56 -8.21 -0.27
CA PRO A 70 16.86 -8.39 0.37
C PRO A 70 17.30 -7.13 1.13
N PRO A 71 17.93 -7.28 2.31
CA PRO A 71 18.59 -6.18 2.97
C PRO A 71 19.61 -5.51 2.04
N MET A 72 19.75 -4.19 2.16
CA MET A 72 20.72 -3.41 1.38
C MET A 72 20.48 -3.36 -0.14
N VAL A 73 19.22 -3.47 -0.60
CA VAL A 73 18.82 -3.32 -2.01
C VAL A 73 19.48 -2.13 -2.73
N HIS A 74 19.76 -1.03 -2.03
CA HIS A 74 20.38 0.18 -2.59
C HIS A 74 21.90 0.10 -2.79
N LYS A 75 22.57 -0.97 -2.34
CA LYS A 75 24.03 -1.13 -2.53
C LYS A 75 24.40 -1.59 -3.94
N GLU A 76 23.51 -2.31 -4.60
CA GLU A 76 23.76 -2.94 -5.88
C GLU A 76 22.68 -2.54 -6.88
N GLN A 77 23.08 -1.86 -7.95
CA GLN A 77 22.18 -1.37 -9.00
C GLN A 77 21.29 -2.49 -9.56
N LYS A 78 21.87 -3.68 -9.81
CA LYS A 78 21.14 -4.83 -10.33
C LYS A 78 20.02 -5.28 -9.39
N THR A 79 20.29 -5.35 -8.09
CA THR A 79 19.30 -5.75 -7.07
C THR A 79 18.18 -4.72 -6.97
N PHE A 80 18.52 -3.43 -7.05
CA PHE A 80 17.53 -2.35 -7.11
C PHE A 80 16.61 -2.45 -8.34
N GLU A 81 17.18 -2.72 -9.52
CA GLU A 81 16.41 -2.92 -10.76
C GLU A 81 15.49 -4.14 -10.67
N GLU A 82 16.00 -5.27 -10.18
CA GLU A 82 15.24 -6.51 -10.00
C GLU A 82 14.04 -6.33 -9.06
N VAL A 83 14.23 -5.66 -7.93
CA VAL A 83 13.16 -5.34 -6.97
C VAL A 83 12.15 -4.35 -7.56
N THR A 84 12.62 -3.39 -8.36
CA THR A 84 11.74 -2.45 -9.08
C THR A 84 10.87 -3.18 -10.09
N LEU A 85 11.42 -4.16 -10.82
CA LEU A 85 10.68 -5.00 -11.75
C LEU A 85 9.65 -5.89 -11.02
N ALA A 86 10.03 -6.53 -9.91
CA ALA A 86 9.09 -7.29 -9.07
C ALA A 86 7.91 -6.42 -8.63
N SER A 87 8.20 -5.23 -8.09
CA SER A 87 7.18 -4.28 -7.63
C SER A 87 6.29 -3.83 -8.78
N SER A 88 6.87 -3.52 -9.94
CA SER A 88 6.13 -3.09 -11.14
C SER A 88 5.17 -4.17 -11.64
N ASP A 89 5.61 -5.43 -11.68
CA ASP A 89 4.79 -6.55 -12.15
C ASP A 89 3.61 -6.80 -11.22
N GLU A 90 3.83 -6.79 -9.90
CA GLU A 90 2.73 -6.99 -8.94
C GLU A 90 1.74 -5.80 -8.99
N ILE A 91 2.22 -4.56 -9.11
CA ILE A 91 1.36 -3.38 -9.29
C ILE A 91 0.52 -3.49 -10.57
N LYS A 92 1.12 -3.93 -11.70
CA LYS A 92 0.37 -4.14 -12.95
C LYS A 92 -0.68 -5.23 -12.83
N ALA A 93 -0.43 -6.27 -12.03
CA ALA A 93 -1.37 -7.37 -11.85
C ALA A 93 -2.64 -6.98 -11.08
N ILE A 94 -2.54 -6.01 -10.15
CA ILE A 94 -3.67 -5.49 -9.37
C ILE A 94 -4.43 -4.38 -10.10
N ILE A 95 -3.75 -3.57 -10.93
CA ILE A 95 -4.37 -2.43 -11.62
C ILE A 95 -5.33 -2.90 -12.73
N LYS A 96 -6.60 -2.47 -12.65
CA LYS A 96 -7.67 -2.81 -13.61
C LYS A 96 -8.28 -1.56 -14.26
N ILE A 97 -7.46 -0.77 -14.94
CA ILE A 97 -7.88 0.46 -15.64
C ILE A 97 -7.32 0.49 -17.07
N GLY A 98 -7.94 1.27 -17.95
CA GLY A 98 -7.47 1.52 -19.31
C GLY A 98 -6.09 2.18 -19.34
N LYS A 99 -5.37 2.05 -20.46
CA LYS A 99 -3.98 2.56 -20.59
C LYS A 99 -3.85 4.07 -20.34
N ASN A 100 -4.87 4.83 -20.74
CA ASN A 100 -4.87 6.29 -20.67
C ASN A 100 -5.67 6.84 -19.48
N ASP A 101 -6.24 5.96 -18.65
CA ASP A 101 -7.09 6.37 -17.55
C ASP A 101 -6.29 7.15 -16.50
N PRO A 102 -6.84 8.28 -15.99
CA PRO A 102 -6.14 9.14 -15.04
C PRO A 102 -5.94 8.45 -13.70
N VAL A 103 -4.75 8.61 -13.13
CA VAL A 103 -4.38 8.06 -11.82
C VAL A 103 -4.07 9.20 -10.85
N LEU A 104 -4.53 9.04 -9.62
CA LEU A 104 -4.15 9.89 -8.50
C LEU A 104 -3.26 9.10 -7.54
N VAL A 105 -2.06 9.59 -7.26
CA VAL A 105 -1.18 9.06 -6.20
C VAL A 105 -1.31 9.94 -4.95
N ALA A 106 -1.69 9.34 -3.83
CA ALA A 106 -1.84 10.02 -2.54
C ALA A 106 -0.76 9.54 -1.55
N GLY A 107 0.21 10.39 -1.25
CA GLY A 107 1.25 10.13 -0.26
C GLY A 107 0.78 10.48 1.15
N LEU A 108 0.40 9.48 1.93
CA LEU A 108 -0.14 9.61 3.28
C LEU A 108 0.97 9.65 4.34
N GLY A 109 0.70 10.38 5.43
CA GLY A 109 1.57 10.46 6.59
C GLY A 109 2.03 11.88 6.87
N ASN A 110 2.67 12.05 8.02
CA ASN A 110 3.20 13.33 8.46
C ASN A 110 4.65 13.51 8.00
N TRP A 111 4.89 14.46 7.09
CA TRP A 111 6.24 14.78 6.62
C TRP A 111 7.19 15.24 7.75
N GLN A 112 6.68 15.70 8.89
CA GLN A 112 7.47 16.10 10.05
C GLN A 112 7.95 14.92 10.91
N ILE A 113 7.39 13.71 10.72
CA ILE A 113 7.72 12.51 11.49
C ILE A 113 8.48 11.55 10.59
N THR A 114 9.76 11.28 10.88
CA THR A 114 10.63 10.49 10.00
C THR A 114 10.04 9.13 9.62
N ALA A 115 9.52 8.39 10.61
CA ALA A 115 8.91 7.08 10.39
C ALA A 115 7.63 7.13 9.56
N ASP A 116 6.90 8.26 9.59
CA ASP A 116 5.62 8.47 8.91
C ASP A 116 5.77 9.26 7.58
N SER A 117 7.00 9.66 7.24
CA SER A 117 7.30 10.50 6.07
C SER A 117 7.41 9.73 4.75
N LEU A 118 7.18 8.42 4.74
CA LEU A 118 7.35 7.56 3.56
C LEU A 118 6.41 7.99 2.42
N GLY A 119 5.11 8.09 2.68
CA GLY A 119 4.12 8.50 1.67
C GLY A 119 4.44 9.85 1.04
N PRO A 120 4.67 10.93 1.81
CA PRO A 120 5.08 12.22 1.28
C PRO A 120 6.34 12.15 0.40
N LYS A 121 7.35 11.39 0.81
CA LYS A 121 8.59 11.22 0.05
C LYS A 121 8.34 10.49 -1.27
N VAL A 122 7.57 9.40 -1.26
CA VAL A 122 7.27 8.66 -2.49
C VAL A 122 6.46 9.54 -3.44
N ALA A 123 5.44 10.25 -2.95
CA ALA A 123 4.63 11.17 -3.77
C ALA A 123 5.49 12.28 -4.42
N SER A 124 6.51 12.78 -3.72
CA SER A 124 7.43 13.79 -4.26
C SER A 124 8.36 13.28 -5.38
N SER A 125 8.51 11.96 -5.49
CA SER A 125 9.32 11.31 -6.52
C SER A 125 8.49 10.78 -7.71
N ILE A 126 7.16 10.99 -7.71
CA ILE A 126 6.30 10.59 -8.81
C ILE A 126 6.46 11.56 -9.99
N LEU A 127 6.64 11.01 -11.19
CA LEU A 127 6.54 11.76 -12.43
C LEU A 127 5.08 12.18 -12.67
N VAL A 128 4.76 13.44 -12.35
CA VAL A 128 3.42 14.01 -12.54
C VAL A 128 3.26 14.47 -13.99
N THR A 129 2.20 14.01 -14.65
CA THR A 129 1.98 14.22 -16.10
C THR A 129 0.60 14.79 -16.41
N ARG A 130 -0.35 14.80 -15.46
CA ARG A 130 -1.74 15.26 -15.70
C ARG A 130 -1.82 16.65 -16.38
N HIS A 131 -0.97 17.58 -15.96
CA HIS A 131 -0.92 18.94 -16.51
C HIS A 131 -0.43 18.97 -17.97
N MET A 132 0.42 18.03 -18.38
CA MET A 132 0.88 17.92 -19.77
C MET A 132 -0.26 17.51 -20.70
N PHE A 133 -1.16 16.63 -20.25
CA PHE A 133 -2.38 16.26 -21.01
C PHE A 133 -3.33 17.44 -21.26
N GLU A 134 -3.30 18.44 -20.38
CA GLU A 134 -4.12 19.65 -20.53
C GLU A 134 -3.42 20.74 -21.36
N LEU A 135 -2.09 20.88 -21.23
CA LEU A 135 -1.34 22.01 -21.77
C LEU A 135 -0.53 21.70 -23.03
N LEU A 136 -0.02 20.47 -23.16
CA LEU A 136 0.93 20.06 -24.20
C LEU A 136 0.61 18.63 -24.72
N PRO A 137 -0.62 18.37 -25.21
CA PRO A 137 -1.03 17.04 -25.61
C PRO A 137 -0.20 16.45 -26.77
N GLU A 138 0.39 17.30 -27.61
CA GLU A 138 1.21 16.88 -28.75
C GLU A 138 2.60 16.36 -28.35
N GLU A 139 3.08 16.70 -27.15
CA GLU A 139 4.39 16.27 -26.62
C GLU A 139 4.32 14.95 -25.84
N ILE A 140 3.14 14.33 -25.75
CA ILE A 140 2.92 13.13 -24.95
C ILE A 140 3.30 11.89 -25.75
N GLU A 141 4.36 11.23 -25.29
CA GLU A 141 4.82 9.97 -25.86
C GLU A 141 3.84 8.81 -25.59
N GLU A 142 3.84 7.82 -26.48
CA GLU A 142 3.07 6.60 -26.28
C GLU A 142 3.54 5.85 -25.01
N GLY A 143 2.58 5.39 -24.21
CA GLY A 143 2.86 4.70 -22.95
C GLY A 143 2.94 5.61 -21.72
N VAL A 144 2.90 6.94 -21.90
CA VAL A 144 2.73 7.88 -20.79
C VAL A 144 1.26 7.90 -20.35
N ARG A 145 1.05 7.76 -19.04
CA ARG A 145 -0.29 7.83 -18.42
C ARG A 145 -0.48 9.18 -17.76
N SER A 146 -1.70 9.70 -17.75
CA SER A 146 -2.07 10.90 -16.97
C SER A 146 -2.03 10.59 -15.47
N VAL A 147 -1.04 11.14 -14.77
CA VAL A 147 -0.81 10.93 -13.34
C VAL A 147 -0.79 12.28 -12.64
N CYS A 148 -1.56 12.39 -11.56
CA CYS A 148 -1.42 13.46 -10.58
C CYS A 148 -1.00 12.86 -9.24
N ALA A 149 -0.31 13.66 -8.42
CA ALA A 149 0.11 13.26 -7.10
C ALA A 149 -0.18 14.37 -6.11
N LEU A 150 -0.55 14.02 -4.88
CA LEU A 150 -0.56 14.95 -3.75
C LEU A 150 -0.09 14.25 -2.47
N SER A 151 0.39 15.04 -1.52
CA SER A 151 0.59 14.61 -0.15
C SER A 151 -0.21 15.56 0.75
N PRO A 152 -1.39 15.15 1.22
CA PRO A 152 -2.19 15.96 2.12
C PRO A 152 -1.51 16.03 3.49
N GLY A 153 -1.67 17.15 4.19
CA GLY A 153 -1.29 17.22 5.59
C GLY A 153 -2.18 16.34 6.47
N VAL A 154 -1.68 16.06 7.66
CA VAL A 154 -2.44 15.36 8.71
C VAL A 154 -3.34 16.34 9.45
N LEU A 155 -4.39 15.82 10.09
CA LEU A 155 -5.38 16.60 10.85
C LEU A 155 -4.75 17.65 11.78
N GLY A 156 -3.68 17.30 12.49
CA GLY A 156 -3.01 18.21 13.43
C GLY A 156 -2.31 19.41 12.78
N ILE A 157 -2.11 19.39 11.45
CA ILE A 157 -1.50 20.47 10.68
C ILE A 157 -2.56 21.26 9.92
N THR A 158 -3.52 20.56 9.31
CA THR A 158 -4.49 21.17 8.38
C THR A 158 -5.83 21.53 9.02
N GLY A 159 -6.19 20.88 10.13
CA GLY A 159 -7.54 20.93 10.71
C GLY A 159 -8.61 20.19 9.88
N ILE A 160 -8.21 19.50 8.81
CA ILE A 160 -9.09 18.76 7.90
C ILE A 160 -8.63 17.31 7.86
N GLU A 161 -9.56 16.35 7.94
CA GLU A 161 -9.20 14.94 7.82
C GLU A 161 -8.57 14.65 6.45
N THR A 162 -7.53 13.83 6.45
CA THR A 162 -6.80 13.47 5.22
C THR A 162 -7.73 12.84 4.18
N SER A 163 -8.71 12.04 4.61
CA SER A 163 -9.73 11.45 3.75
C SER A 163 -10.62 12.49 3.08
N GLU A 164 -10.98 13.58 3.76
CA GLU A 164 -11.79 14.67 3.20
C GLU A 164 -11.02 15.41 2.10
N ILE A 165 -9.73 15.71 2.32
CA ILE A 165 -8.88 16.35 1.32
C ILE A 165 -8.80 15.48 0.06
N ILE A 166 -8.52 14.18 0.24
CA ILE A 166 -8.41 13.24 -0.88
C ILE A 166 -9.75 13.12 -1.60
N LYS A 167 -10.86 12.99 -0.88
CA LYS A 167 -12.21 12.92 -1.47
C LYS A 167 -12.54 14.16 -2.29
N GLY A 168 -12.22 15.35 -1.78
CA GLY A 168 -12.41 16.60 -2.51
C GLY A 168 -11.61 16.64 -3.83
N VAL A 169 -10.36 16.16 -3.80
CA VAL A 169 -9.54 16.06 -5.02
C VAL A 169 -10.08 14.99 -5.97
N VAL A 170 -10.48 13.82 -5.48
CA VAL A 170 -11.09 12.75 -6.29
C VAL A 170 -12.34 13.24 -7.01
N GLN A 171 -13.24 13.95 -6.32
CA GLN A 171 -14.44 14.53 -6.92
C GLN A 171 -14.13 15.54 -8.03
N LYS A 172 -13.01 16.27 -7.91
CA LYS A 172 -12.61 17.27 -8.91
C LYS A 172 -11.86 16.65 -10.09
N VAL A 173 -10.95 15.71 -9.81
CA VAL A 173 -10.05 15.11 -10.79
C VAL A 173 -10.70 13.95 -11.54
N ASN A 174 -11.64 13.25 -10.90
CA ASN A 174 -12.26 12.01 -11.38
C ASN A 174 -11.23 10.97 -11.87
N PRO A 175 -10.23 10.59 -11.04
CA PRO A 175 -9.28 9.56 -11.41
C PRO A 175 -9.98 8.20 -11.50
N ALA A 176 -9.53 7.34 -12.41
CA ALA A 176 -10.00 5.95 -12.48
C ALA A 176 -9.37 5.06 -11.40
N LEU A 177 -8.26 5.49 -10.82
CA LEU A 177 -7.56 4.77 -9.75
C LEU A 177 -6.90 5.77 -8.79
N VAL A 178 -7.02 5.49 -7.49
CA VAL A 178 -6.24 6.14 -6.43
C VAL A 178 -5.22 5.13 -5.89
N ILE A 179 -3.95 5.51 -5.91
CA ILE A 179 -2.87 4.76 -5.26
C ILE A 179 -2.50 5.49 -3.98
N ALA A 180 -2.94 4.95 -2.83
CA ALA A 180 -2.57 5.48 -1.52
C ALA A 180 -1.29 4.81 -1.02
N ILE A 181 -0.33 5.63 -0.57
CA ILE A 181 0.99 5.17 -0.12
C ILE A 181 1.18 5.64 1.33
N ASP A 182 1.35 4.70 2.25
CA ASP A 182 1.49 4.96 3.69
C ASP A 182 2.65 4.14 4.28
N SER A 183 3.12 4.56 5.44
CA SER A 183 4.05 3.77 6.25
C SER A 183 3.27 2.74 7.09
N LEU A 184 3.71 1.47 7.04
CA LEU A 184 3.05 0.37 7.75
C LEU A 184 3.88 -0.10 8.95
N ALA A 185 3.21 -0.54 10.01
CA ALA A 185 3.86 -1.17 11.15
C ALA A 185 4.15 -2.65 10.88
N ALA A 186 5.44 -3.02 10.88
CA ALA A 186 5.86 -4.42 10.89
C ALA A 186 6.21 -4.88 12.31
N ARG A 187 5.83 -6.12 12.65
CA ARG A 187 6.15 -6.75 13.93
C ARG A 187 7.54 -7.38 13.92
N ARG A 188 7.95 -8.00 12.80
CA ARG A 188 9.29 -8.58 12.68
C ARG A 188 10.29 -7.50 12.28
N LEU A 189 11.37 -7.37 13.06
CA LEU A 189 12.47 -6.44 12.75
C LEU A 189 13.05 -6.68 11.35
N GLY A 190 13.13 -7.93 10.90
CA GLY A 190 13.63 -8.27 9.57
C GLY A 190 12.76 -7.78 8.40
N ARG A 191 11.54 -7.30 8.65
CA ARG A 191 10.61 -6.73 7.66
C ARG A 191 10.58 -5.19 7.68
N VAL A 192 11.22 -4.57 8.66
CA VAL A 192 11.31 -3.11 8.74
C VAL A 192 12.22 -2.62 7.62
N SER A 193 11.71 -1.71 6.80
CA SER A 193 12.44 -1.11 5.66
C SER A 193 12.87 -2.10 4.56
N THR A 194 12.34 -3.33 4.58
CA THR A 194 12.65 -4.40 3.61
C THR A 194 11.37 -5.06 3.09
N THR A 195 10.21 -4.47 3.33
CA THR A 195 8.93 -5.05 2.94
C THR A 195 8.01 -4.00 2.34
N ILE A 196 7.41 -4.34 1.19
CA ILE A 196 6.35 -3.57 0.55
C ILE A 196 5.08 -4.42 0.60
N GLN A 197 3.94 -3.83 0.97
CA GLN A 197 2.65 -4.50 0.88
C GLN A 197 1.73 -3.72 -0.06
N LEU A 198 1.16 -4.43 -1.03
CA LEU A 198 0.09 -3.95 -1.90
C LEU A 198 -1.23 -4.56 -1.44
N ALA A 199 -2.32 -3.79 -1.51
CA ALA A 199 -3.67 -4.27 -1.20
C ALA A 199 -4.71 -3.62 -2.12
N ASP A 200 -5.75 -4.38 -2.49
CA ASP A 200 -6.92 -3.88 -3.24
C ASP A 200 -8.08 -3.46 -2.32
N THR A 201 -7.90 -3.55 -1.01
CA THR A 201 -8.94 -3.29 0.00
C THR A 201 -8.98 -1.84 0.47
N GLY A 202 -8.08 -1.00 -0.05
CA GLY A 202 -7.87 0.36 0.45
C GLY A 202 -6.93 0.40 1.65
N ILE A 203 -6.94 1.51 2.37
CA ILE A 203 -6.09 1.72 3.55
C ILE A 203 -6.82 2.46 4.65
N THR A 204 -6.52 2.12 5.90
CA THR A 204 -6.96 2.89 7.08
C THR A 204 -5.76 3.66 7.63
N PRO A 205 -5.63 4.97 7.37
CA PRO A 205 -4.44 5.73 7.74
C PRO A 205 -4.26 5.78 9.27
N GLY A 206 -3.05 5.53 9.76
CA GLY A 206 -2.74 5.58 11.19
C GLY A 206 -3.22 4.38 12.02
N ALA A 207 -3.56 3.26 11.37
CA ALA A 207 -3.88 2.00 12.05
C ALA A 207 -2.78 1.54 13.02
N GLY A 208 -1.50 1.83 12.71
CA GLY A 208 -0.33 1.59 13.56
C GLY A 208 -0.22 2.47 14.81
N VAL A 209 -0.93 3.62 14.86
CA VAL A 209 -0.94 4.56 16.00
C VAL A 209 -2.19 4.41 16.87
N GLY A 210 -3.26 3.78 16.36
CA GLY A 210 -4.45 3.43 17.15
C GLY A 210 -5.59 4.42 17.13
N ASN A 211 -5.56 5.31 16.15
CA ASN A 211 -6.73 6.09 15.81
C ASN A 211 -7.56 5.31 14.79
N MET A 212 -8.84 5.07 15.12
CA MET A 212 -9.83 4.62 14.13
C MET A 212 -10.19 5.83 13.26
N ARG A 213 -9.39 6.06 12.21
CA ARG A 213 -9.70 7.07 11.19
C ARG A 213 -10.58 6.46 10.11
N GLN A 214 -11.29 7.32 9.38
CA GLN A 214 -12.04 6.88 8.21
C GLN A 214 -11.06 6.33 7.16
N GLY A 215 -11.31 5.10 6.71
CA GLY A 215 -10.49 4.47 5.66
C GLY A 215 -10.66 5.13 4.31
N LEU A 216 -9.63 5.00 3.47
CA LEU A 216 -9.70 5.24 2.04
C LEU A 216 -10.01 3.91 1.37
N THR A 217 -11.27 3.70 0.99
CA THR A 217 -11.75 2.53 0.26
C THR A 217 -12.23 2.96 -1.14
N ALA A 218 -12.87 2.05 -1.87
CA ALA A 218 -13.38 2.36 -3.21
C ALA A 218 -14.61 3.29 -3.19
N GLU A 219 -15.38 3.30 -2.08
CA GLU A 219 -16.56 4.14 -1.84
C GLU A 219 -16.24 5.58 -1.42
#